data_AF-A0A094WIK1-F1
#
_entry.id   AF-A0A094WIK1-F1
#
_cell.length_a   1.000
_cell.length_b   1.000
_cell.length_c   1.000
_cell.angle_alpha   90.00
_cell.angle_beta   90.00
_cell.angle_gamma   90.00
#
_symmetry.space_group_name_H-M   'P 1'
#
loop_
_entity.id
_entity.type
_entity.pdbx_description
1 polymer ?
#
loop_
_entity_poly.entity_id
_entity_poly.type
_entity_poly.pdbx_seq_one_letter_code
_entity_poly.pdbx_strand_id
1 'polypeptide(L)'
;MAGELYEDFTYAYIELTVEEDGEYSRAEYYQDYDVMYLNEGETDWLSGPSEPLVTDSDTSYTNIANGLLEIQDIVTVEETAHHYEIKYFGNDSNVFYAFQKPFDLSFQGFDLEKHLEMELFIYVDKESSYMYSFTFNILADNNECVAYIETNATFARFNEIGEIIVPEEVIEEATVNH
;
A
#
# COMPACT_ATOMS: atom_id res chain seq x y z
N MET A 1 26.14 0.98 -0.64
CA MET A 1 25.77 1.49 -1.98
C MET A 1 24.27 1.61 -1.97
N ALA A 2 23.74 2.82 -1.88
CA ALA A 2 22.31 3.05 -2.04
C ALA A 2 22.06 3.17 -3.54
N GLY A 3 21.33 2.22 -4.11
CA GLY A 3 20.76 2.39 -5.44
C GLY A 3 19.62 3.39 -5.31
N GLU A 4 19.68 4.48 -6.06
CA GLU A 4 18.54 5.37 -6.22
C GLU A 4 17.43 4.57 -6.89
N LEU A 5 16.36 4.26 -6.14
CA LEU A 5 15.10 3.75 -6.69
C LEU A 5 14.38 4.94 -7.34
N TYR A 6 14.82 5.32 -8.54
CA TYR A 6 13.98 6.06 -9.47
C TYR A 6 13.04 5.05 -10.13
N GLU A 7 11.88 4.80 -9.53
CA GLU A 7 10.78 4.12 -10.23
C GLU A 7 9.86 5.18 -10.83
N ASP A 8 10.32 5.84 -11.89
CA ASP A 8 9.41 6.35 -12.91
C ASP A 8 8.80 5.09 -13.56
N PHE A 9 7.59 4.71 -13.14
CA PHE A 9 6.89 3.56 -13.72
C PHE A 9 6.57 3.87 -15.19
N THR A 10 7.44 3.41 -16.08
CA THR A 10 7.27 3.54 -17.55
C THR A 10 6.09 2.71 -18.03
N TYR A 11 5.77 1.64 -17.29
CA TYR A 11 4.65 0.75 -17.54
C TYR A 11 3.98 0.39 -16.21
N ALA A 12 2.65 0.34 -16.18
CA ALA A 12 1.90 -0.07 -15.00
C ALA A 12 0.63 -0.83 -15.37
N TYR A 13 0.26 -1.80 -14.53
CA TYR A 13 -1.07 -2.38 -14.48
C TYR A 13 -1.56 -2.32 -13.04
N ILE A 14 -2.71 -1.71 -12.83
CA ILE A 14 -3.34 -1.57 -11.51
C ILE A 14 -4.75 -2.12 -11.61
N GLU A 15 -5.09 -3.03 -10.70
CA GLU A 15 -6.45 -3.46 -10.45
C GLU A 15 -6.84 -2.98 -9.06
N LEU A 16 -7.82 -2.08 -8.99
CA LEU A 16 -8.40 -1.57 -7.76
C LEU A 16 -9.73 -2.27 -7.51
N THR A 17 -9.90 -2.83 -6.32
CA THR A 17 -11.22 -3.29 -5.85
C THR A 17 -11.52 -2.61 -4.52
N VAL A 18 -12.66 -1.94 -4.42
CA VAL A 18 -13.13 -1.27 -3.18
C VAL A 18 -14.41 -1.95 -2.73
N GLU A 19 -14.47 -2.35 -1.47
CA GLU A 19 -15.69 -2.84 -0.81
C GLU A 19 -16.14 -1.80 0.22
N GLU A 20 -17.34 -1.26 0.07
CA GLU A 20 -17.97 -0.35 1.04
C GLU A 20 -19.39 -0.83 1.33
N ASP A 21 -19.74 -1.04 2.60
CA ASP A 21 -21.05 -1.54 3.03
C ASP A 21 -21.52 -2.85 2.32
N GLY A 22 -20.57 -3.69 1.88
CA GLY A 22 -20.84 -4.94 1.17
C GLY A 22 -21.10 -4.78 -0.34
N GLU A 23 -20.95 -3.58 -0.89
CA GLU A 23 -20.94 -3.31 -2.33
C GLU A 23 -19.49 -3.25 -2.84
N TYR A 24 -19.24 -3.84 -4.01
CA TYR A 24 -17.92 -3.88 -4.65
C TYR A 24 -17.89 -2.95 -5.85
N SER A 25 -16.86 -2.11 -5.94
CA SER A 25 -16.46 -1.46 -7.20
C SER A 25 -15.09 -1.96 -7.62
N ARG A 26 -14.88 -2.11 -8.93
CA ARG A 26 -13.60 -2.53 -9.52
C ARG A 26 -13.20 -1.51 -10.58
N ALA A 27 -11.92 -1.14 -10.59
CA ALA A 27 -11.33 -0.38 -11.67
C ALA A 27 -10.05 -1.06 -12.14
N GLU A 28 -9.80 -1.02 -13.44
CA GLU A 28 -8.58 -1.52 -14.07
C GLU A 28 -7.88 -0.39 -14.81
N TYR A 29 -6.56 -0.36 -14.71
CA TYR A 29 -5.73 0.70 -15.27
C TYR A 29 -4.49 0.09 -15.93
N TYR A 30 -4.25 0.45 -17.19
CA TYR A 30 -2.99 0.18 -17.88
C TYR A 30 -2.31 1.49 -18.26
N GLN A 31 -0.99 1.56 -18.09
CA GLN A 31 -0.17 2.66 -18.57
C GLN A 31 1.01 2.13 -19.37
N ASP A 32 1.21 2.73 -20.54
CA ASP A 32 2.45 2.75 -21.32
C ASP A 32 3.01 4.19 -21.28
N TYR A 33 4.22 4.39 -21.79
CA TYR A 33 4.94 5.66 -21.83
C TYR A 33 4.12 6.84 -22.37
N ASP A 34 3.23 6.60 -23.34
CA ASP A 34 2.48 7.65 -24.04
C ASP A 34 0.97 7.65 -23.75
N VAL A 35 0.39 6.52 -23.32
CA VAL A 35 -1.07 6.33 -23.26
C VAL A 35 -1.46 5.60 -21.97
N MET A 36 -2.55 6.06 -21.37
CA MET A 36 -3.23 5.34 -20.29
C MET A 36 -4.58 4.79 -20.77
N TYR A 37 -4.99 3.67 -20.17
CA TYR A 37 -6.27 3.02 -20.38
C TYR A 37 -6.95 2.80 -19.02
N LEU A 38 -8.21 3.21 -18.87
CA LEU A 38 -8.99 3.09 -17.64
C LEU A 38 -10.31 2.38 -17.92
N ASN A 39 -10.68 1.43 -17.06
CA ASN A 39 -11.99 0.81 -17.01
C ASN A 39 -12.52 0.89 -15.58
N GLU A 40 -13.73 1.43 -15.36
CA GLU A 40 -14.35 1.55 -14.03
C GLU A 40 -15.39 0.42 -13.79
N GLY A 41 -15.04 -0.80 -14.20
CA GLY A 41 -15.73 -2.04 -13.87
C GLY A 41 -16.85 -2.43 -14.84
N GLU A 42 -17.79 -1.53 -15.10
CA GLU A 42 -18.95 -1.79 -15.98
C GLU A 42 -18.99 -0.92 -17.25
N THR A 43 -17.97 -0.09 -17.45
CA THR A 43 -17.88 0.86 -18.56
C THR A 43 -16.90 0.38 -19.64
N ASP A 44 -17.08 0.90 -20.86
CA ASP A 44 -16.10 0.69 -21.93
C ASP A 44 -14.76 1.30 -21.53
N TRP A 45 -13.67 0.77 -22.06
CA TRP A 45 -12.34 1.33 -21.84
C TRP A 45 -12.27 2.79 -22.31
N LEU A 46 -11.60 3.63 -21.52
CA LEU A 46 -11.27 5.01 -21.86
C LEU A 46 -9.77 5.11 -22.09
N SER A 47 -9.34 5.81 -23.14
CA SER A 47 -7.92 6.12 -23.37
C SER A 47 -7.65 7.62 -23.30
N GLY A 48 -6.44 7.96 -22.85
CA GLY A 48 -5.97 9.34 -22.76
C GLY A 48 -4.45 9.42 -22.77
N PRO A 49 -3.87 10.64 -22.85
CA PRO A 49 -2.42 10.81 -22.70
C PRO A 49 -1.97 10.24 -21.36
N SER A 50 -0.86 9.52 -21.35
CA SER A 50 -0.23 9.12 -20.10
C SER A 50 0.21 10.37 -19.36
N GLU A 51 -0.33 10.57 -18.16
CA GLU A 51 0.30 11.40 -17.16
C GLU A 51 1.25 10.50 -16.34
N PRO A 52 2.34 11.03 -15.77
CA PRO A 52 3.08 10.29 -14.76
C PRO A 52 2.06 9.78 -13.75
N LEU A 53 2.12 8.49 -13.43
CA LEU A 53 1.40 7.95 -12.28
C LEU A 53 1.97 8.69 -11.06
N VAL A 54 1.44 9.87 -10.77
CA VAL A 54 1.55 10.49 -9.48
C VAL A 54 0.62 9.66 -8.64
N THR A 55 1.11 8.50 -8.21
CA THR A 55 0.58 7.85 -7.02
C THR A 55 0.95 8.78 -5.87
N ASP A 56 0.22 9.90 -5.76
CA ASP A 56 0.17 10.72 -4.55
C ASP A 56 -0.41 9.90 -3.39
N SER A 57 -0.75 8.63 -3.63
CA SER A 57 -0.93 7.64 -2.58
C SER A 57 0.37 7.55 -1.78
N ASP A 58 0.33 8.16 -0.62
CA ASP A 58 1.34 7.99 0.40
C ASP A 58 1.56 6.50 0.77
N THR A 59 0.64 5.62 0.39
CA THR A 59 0.75 4.15 0.44
C THR A 59 1.72 3.57 -0.58
N SER A 60 3.01 3.92 -0.46
CA SER A 60 4.09 3.30 -1.23
C SER A 60 4.93 2.36 -0.35
N TYR A 61 5.53 1.34 -0.96
CA TYR A 61 6.50 0.45 -0.29
C TYR A 61 7.59 1.26 0.44
N THR A 62 8.11 2.30 -0.23
CA THR A 62 9.14 3.19 0.31
C THR A 62 8.65 3.93 1.55
N ASN A 63 7.42 4.45 1.53
CA ASN A 63 6.87 5.18 2.68
C ASN A 63 6.61 4.25 3.88
N ILE A 64 6.14 3.02 3.63
CA ILE A 64 5.97 2.01 4.68
C ILE A 64 7.33 1.62 5.27
N ALA A 65 8.34 1.40 4.42
CA ALA A 65 9.71 1.12 4.87
C ALA A 65 10.31 2.28 5.66
N ASN A 66 10.05 3.53 5.27
CA ASN A 66 10.47 4.72 6.02
C ASN A 66 9.81 4.79 7.40
N GLY A 67 8.51 4.47 7.50
CA GLY A 67 7.80 4.39 8.79
C GLY A 67 8.46 3.38 9.73
N LEU A 68 8.91 2.23 9.21
CA LEU A 68 9.68 1.26 9.99
C LEU A 68 11.01 1.82 10.51
N LEU A 69 11.73 2.62 9.71
CA LEU A 69 12.98 3.26 10.14
C LEU A 69 12.77 4.27 11.28
N GLU A 70 11.61 4.93 11.31
CA GLU A 70 11.25 5.89 12.38
C GLU A 70 11.04 5.19 13.73
N ILE A 71 10.56 3.94 13.72
CA ILE A 71 10.25 3.17 14.94
C ILE A 71 11.28 2.08 15.25
N GLN A 72 12.41 2.04 14.54
CA GLN A 72 13.40 0.96 14.64
C GLN A 72 13.91 0.70 16.07
N ASP A 73 13.89 1.71 16.94
CA ASP A 73 14.40 1.62 18.31
C ASP A 73 13.41 0.97 19.30
N ILE A 74 12.14 0.81 18.91
CA ILE A 74 11.06 0.30 19.77
C ILE A 74 10.46 -1.01 19.27
N VAL A 75 10.86 -1.49 18.09
CA VAL A 75 10.44 -2.78 17.56
C VAL A 75 11.32 -3.92 18.09
N THR A 76 10.74 -5.11 18.15
CA THR A 76 11.49 -6.35 18.39
C THR A 76 11.76 -7.03 17.05
N VAL A 77 13.00 -7.48 16.84
CA VAL A 77 13.38 -8.24 15.63
C VAL A 77 13.72 -9.67 16.04
N GLU A 78 12.98 -10.62 15.49
CA GLU A 78 13.24 -12.05 15.63
C GLU A 78 13.71 -12.63 14.29
N GLU A 79 14.64 -13.57 14.36
CA GLU A 79 15.23 -14.20 13.18
C GLU A 79 14.72 -15.65 13.06
N THR A 80 14.12 -16.00 11.91
CA THR A 80 13.73 -17.38 11.59
C THR A 80 14.71 -18.01 10.60
N ALA A 81 14.40 -19.18 10.04
CA ALA A 81 15.23 -19.78 8.99
C ALA A 81 15.23 -18.96 7.68
N HIS A 82 14.11 -18.33 7.34
CA HIS A 82 13.86 -17.76 6.01
C HIS A 82 13.67 -16.23 6.02
N HIS A 83 13.22 -15.66 7.13
CA HIS A 83 12.84 -14.26 7.20
C HIS A 83 13.21 -13.63 8.55
N TYR A 84 13.17 -12.30 8.61
CA TYR A 84 13.11 -11.54 9.85
C TYR A 84 11.65 -11.23 10.17
N GLU A 85 11.27 -11.39 11.43
CA GLU A 85 9.97 -10.96 11.97
C GLU A 85 10.19 -9.71 12.80
N ILE A 86 9.58 -8.61 12.40
CA ILE A 86 9.62 -7.35 13.13
C ILE A 86 8.26 -7.15 13.78
N LYS A 87 8.26 -6.98 15.10
CA LYS A 87 7.05 -6.94 15.92
C LYS A 87 7.02 -5.70 16.81
N TYR A 88 5.84 -5.12 16.96
CA TYR A 88 5.56 -4.12 17.99
C TYR A 88 4.20 -4.38 18.63
N PHE A 89 4.12 -4.19 19.94
CA PHE A 89 2.89 -4.23 20.72
C PHE A 89 2.92 -3.11 21.75
N GLY A 90 1.94 -2.21 21.74
CA GLY A 90 1.89 -1.11 22.70
C GLY A 90 1.01 0.06 22.25
N ASN A 91 1.24 1.21 22.87
CA ASN A 91 0.44 2.42 22.69
C ASN A 91 1.27 3.68 22.37
N ASP A 92 2.50 3.49 21.89
CA ASP A 92 3.40 4.59 21.55
C ASP A 92 2.89 5.31 20.29
N SER A 93 2.46 6.55 20.46
CA SER A 93 1.86 7.36 19.39
C SER A 93 2.81 7.57 18.20
N ASN A 94 4.13 7.42 18.37
CA ASN A 94 5.08 7.48 17.26
C ASN A 94 4.83 6.36 16.25
N VAL A 95 4.38 5.17 16.70
CA VAL A 95 4.02 4.07 15.80
C VAL A 95 2.80 4.42 14.95
N PHE A 96 1.79 5.05 15.56
CA PHE A 96 0.63 5.55 14.82
C PHE A 96 1.06 6.58 13.76
N TYR A 97 1.88 7.57 14.14
CA TYR A 97 2.30 8.62 13.23
C TYR A 97 3.17 8.12 12.07
N ALA A 98 4.03 7.12 12.30
CA ALA A 98 4.90 6.55 11.28
C ALA A 98 4.09 5.91 10.12
N PHE A 99 2.89 5.41 10.42
CA PHE A 99 2.01 4.76 9.44
C PHE A 99 0.75 5.55 9.11
N GLN A 100 0.55 6.70 9.76
CA GLN A 100 -0.61 7.55 9.52
C GLN A 100 -0.69 7.99 8.06
N LYS A 101 0.40 8.56 7.55
CA LYS A 101 0.48 9.08 6.18
C LYS A 101 0.46 7.93 5.16
N PRO A 102 1.27 6.86 5.30
CA PRO A 102 1.22 5.73 4.38
C PRO A 102 -0.15 5.07 4.21
N PHE A 103 -1.06 5.14 5.17
CA PHE A 103 -2.37 4.48 5.05
C PHE A 103 -3.55 5.43 5.23
N ASP A 104 -3.31 6.74 5.12
CA ASP A 104 -4.28 7.82 5.33
C ASP A 104 -5.16 7.61 6.59
N LEU A 105 -4.51 7.23 7.69
CA LEU A 105 -5.22 6.89 8.93
C LEU A 105 -5.69 8.17 9.62
N SER A 106 -6.97 8.21 9.97
CA SER A 106 -7.59 9.31 10.70
C SER A 106 -8.40 8.78 11.87
N PHE A 107 -8.04 9.19 13.07
CA PHE A 107 -8.70 8.81 14.31
C PHE A 107 -9.21 10.06 15.03
N GLN A 108 -10.54 10.21 15.13
CA GLN A 108 -11.19 11.33 15.81
C GLN A 108 -11.96 10.85 17.04
N GLY A 109 -11.97 11.64 18.11
CA GLY A 109 -12.72 11.30 19.34
C GLY A 109 -11.99 10.36 20.30
N PHE A 110 -10.72 10.03 20.02
CA PHE A 110 -9.85 9.23 20.88
C PHE A 110 -8.58 10.02 21.24
N ASP A 111 -8.07 9.81 22.46
CA ASP A 111 -6.77 10.30 22.89
C ASP A 111 -5.73 9.24 22.47
N LEU A 112 -4.91 9.58 21.48
CA LEU A 112 -3.96 8.64 20.87
C LEU A 112 -2.94 8.07 21.88
N GLU A 113 -2.67 8.77 22.98
CA GLU A 113 -1.72 8.29 24.00
C GLU A 113 -2.36 7.34 25.02
N LYS A 114 -3.69 7.41 25.19
CA LYS A 114 -4.39 6.69 26.26
C LYS A 114 -5.34 5.61 25.79
N HIS A 115 -5.90 5.80 24.60
CA HIS A 115 -7.01 4.98 24.12
C HIS A 115 -6.59 4.01 23.01
N LEU A 116 -5.34 4.05 22.56
CA LEU A 116 -4.84 3.18 21.49
C LEU A 116 -4.05 1.99 22.02
N GLU A 117 -4.35 0.81 21.50
CA GLU A 117 -3.48 -0.35 21.51
C GLU A 117 -3.17 -0.73 20.07
N MET A 118 -1.90 -0.98 19.77
CA MET A 118 -1.40 -1.22 18.44
C MET A 118 -0.59 -2.50 18.38
N GLU A 119 -0.78 -3.26 17.31
CA GLU A 119 0.01 -4.44 16.98
C GLU A 119 0.56 -4.29 15.56
N LEU A 120 1.87 -4.46 15.41
CA LEU A 120 2.55 -4.41 14.11
C LEU A 120 3.29 -5.73 13.89
N PHE A 121 3.14 -6.28 12.69
CA PHE A 121 3.88 -7.43 12.20
C PHE A 121 4.42 -7.15 10.81
N ILE A 122 5.72 -7.26 10.64
CA ILE A 122 6.38 -7.13 9.34
C ILE A 122 7.27 -8.34 9.11
N TYR A 123 7.22 -8.87 7.89
CA TYR A 123 8.09 -9.95 7.47
C TYR A 123 9.01 -9.50 6.33
N VAL A 124 10.31 -9.72 6.53
CA VAL A 124 11.38 -9.36 5.58
C VAL A 124 12.12 -10.61 5.16
N ASP A 125 12.16 -10.88 3.86
CA ASP A 125 12.89 -12.02 3.30
C ASP A 125 14.41 -11.83 3.47
N LYS A 126 15.12 -12.86 3.92
CA LYS A 126 16.57 -12.74 4.18
C LYS A 126 17.43 -12.68 2.94
N GLU A 127 17.01 -13.36 1.87
CA GLU A 127 17.81 -13.48 0.66
C GLU A 127 17.81 -12.15 -0.10
N SER A 128 16.63 -11.57 -0.26
CA SER A 128 16.40 -10.36 -1.02
C SER A 128 16.40 -9.09 -0.18
N SER A 129 16.23 -9.21 1.15
CA SER A 129 16.03 -8.08 2.08
C SER A 129 14.78 -7.22 1.78
N TYR A 130 13.83 -7.74 1.00
CA TYR A 130 12.55 -7.07 0.76
C TYR A 130 11.51 -7.47 1.80
N MET A 131 10.73 -6.48 2.24
CA MET A 131 9.50 -6.72 2.99
C MET A 131 8.48 -7.35 2.05
N TYR A 132 7.88 -8.46 2.45
CA TYR A 132 6.85 -9.14 1.65
C TYR A 132 5.48 -9.13 2.33
N SER A 133 5.40 -8.79 3.61
CA SER A 133 4.15 -8.68 4.35
C SER A 133 4.24 -7.65 5.46
N PHE A 134 3.16 -6.89 5.61
CA PHE A 134 2.93 -5.87 6.63
C PHE A 134 1.50 -6.03 7.15
N THR A 135 1.35 -6.08 8.47
CA THR A 135 0.05 -6.05 9.16
C THR A 135 0.14 -5.05 10.31
N PHE A 136 -0.80 -4.12 10.36
CA PHE A 136 -0.91 -3.12 11.41
C PHE A 136 -2.34 -3.04 11.92
N ASN A 137 -2.52 -3.41 13.18
CA ASN A 137 -3.80 -3.41 13.86
C ASN A 137 -3.82 -2.28 14.89
N ILE A 138 -4.94 -1.56 14.92
CA ILE A 138 -5.19 -0.49 15.85
C ILE A 138 -6.53 -0.75 16.52
N LEU A 139 -6.52 -0.90 17.84
CA LEU A 139 -7.70 -0.90 18.68
C LEU A 139 -7.77 0.43 19.43
N ALA A 140 -8.86 1.16 19.26
CA ALA A 140 -9.13 2.37 20.01
C ALA A 140 -10.36 2.20 20.90
N ASP A 141 -10.20 2.42 22.20
CA ASP A 141 -11.28 2.28 23.19
C ASP A 141 -11.26 3.46 24.18
N ASN A 142 -12.36 4.20 24.24
CA ASN A 142 -12.54 5.31 25.19
C ASN A 142 -13.62 5.03 26.26
N ASN A 143 -14.06 3.78 26.40
CA ASN A 143 -15.18 3.27 27.22
C ASN A 143 -16.59 3.64 26.74
N GLU A 144 -16.72 4.52 25.74
CA GLU A 144 -18.00 4.88 25.11
C GLU A 144 -18.15 4.24 23.73
N CYS A 145 -17.04 4.10 23.01
CA CYS A 145 -16.95 3.55 21.68
C CYS A 145 -15.66 2.74 21.54
N VAL A 146 -15.74 1.66 20.76
CA VAL A 146 -14.59 0.85 20.34
C VAL A 146 -14.49 0.92 18.83
N ALA A 147 -13.31 1.26 18.32
CA ALA A 147 -12.98 1.22 16.90
C ALA A 147 -11.80 0.29 16.67
N TYR A 148 -11.85 -0.48 15.60
CA TYR A 148 -10.79 -1.40 15.19
C TYR A 148 -10.44 -1.11 13.74
N ILE A 149 -9.15 -0.90 13.47
CA ILE A 149 -8.61 -0.77 12.13
C ILE A 149 -7.57 -1.87 11.94
N GLU A 150 -7.67 -2.58 10.83
CA GLU A 150 -6.69 -3.55 10.39
C GLU A 150 -6.21 -3.14 9.00
N THR A 151 -4.89 -3.00 8.87
CA THR A 151 -4.23 -2.65 7.63
C THR A 151 -3.29 -3.78 7.24
N ASN A 152 -3.47 -4.33 6.05
CA ASN A 152 -2.64 -5.39 5.52
C ASN A 152 -2.06 -4.96 4.18
N ALA A 153 -0.75 -5.16 4.00
CA ALA A 153 -0.09 -5.03 2.70
C ALA A 153 0.76 -6.27 2.44
N THR A 154 0.66 -6.80 1.22
CA THR A 154 1.50 -7.91 0.73
C THR A 154 2.26 -7.41 -0.48
N PHE A 155 3.57 -7.63 -0.48
CA PHE A 155 4.42 -7.25 -1.59
C PHE A 155 5.02 -8.52 -2.20
N ALA A 156 4.87 -8.64 -3.51
CA ALA A 156 5.29 -9.82 -4.26
C ALA A 156 5.91 -9.39 -5.60
N ARG A 157 6.56 -10.35 -6.26
CA ARG A 157 7.11 -10.17 -7.62
C ARG A 157 8.18 -9.08 -7.74
N PHE A 158 8.93 -8.83 -6.66
CA PHE A 158 10.12 -7.98 -6.72
C PHE A 158 11.10 -8.50 -7.77
N ASN A 159 11.54 -7.64 -8.68
CA ASN A 159 12.43 -7.96 -9.81
C ASN A 159 11.86 -8.93 -10.87
N GLU A 160 10.55 -9.23 -10.85
CA GLU A 160 9.88 -9.87 -11.99
C GLU A 160 9.45 -8.78 -12.97
N ILE A 161 10.37 -8.33 -13.83
CA ILE A 161 10.03 -7.48 -14.98
C ILE A 161 9.37 -8.38 -16.02
N GLY A 162 8.09 -8.69 -15.81
CA GLY A 162 7.20 -9.01 -16.92
C GLY A 162 7.01 -7.72 -17.71
N GLU A 163 7.22 -7.76 -19.03
CA GLU A 163 6.77 -6.68 -19.89
C GLU A 163 5.25 -6.54 -19.70
N ILE A 164 4.80 -5.40 -19.15
CA ILE A 164 3.38 -5.12 -19.03
C ILE A 164 2.91 -4.74 -20.43
N ILE A 165 2.24 -5.68 -21.09
CA ILE A 165 1.70 -5.50 -22.43
C ILE A 165 0.22 -5.16 -22.30
N VAL A 166 -0.20 -4.02 -22.85
CA VAL A 166 -1.61 -3.68 -22.95
C VAL A 166 -2.28 -4.67 -23.91
N PRO A 167 -3.33 -5.41 -23.48
CA PRO A 167 -4.04 -6.34 -24.36
C PRO A 167 -4.62 -5.63 -25.58
N GLU A 168 -4.56 -6.24 -26.77
CA GLU A 168 -5.09 -5.63 -28.02
C GLU A 168 -6.58 -5.27 -27.89
N GLU A 169 -7.36 -6.09 -27.19
CA GLU A 169 -8.78 -5.85 -26.90
C GLU A 169 -9.03 -4.53 -26.14
N VAL A 170 -8.14 -4.16 -25.19
CA VAL A 170 -8.22 -2.89 -24.46
C VAL A 170 -7.99 -1.72 -25.41
N ILE A 171 -7.05 -1.86 -26.35
CA ILE A 171 -6.74 -0.81 -27.34
C ILE A 171 -7.90 -0.63 -28.31
N GLU A 172 -8.54 -1.72 -28.74
CA GLU A 172 -9.64 -1.70 -29.70
C GLU A 172 -10.96 -1.17 -29.09
N GLU A 173 -11.24 -1.49 -27.83
CA GLU A 173 -12.44 -1.04 -27.11
C GLU A 173 -12.32 0.41 -26.61
N ALA A 174 -11.09 0.92 -26.43
CA ALA A 174 -10.88 2.21 -25.83
C ALA A 174 -11.45 3.37 -26.67
N THR A 175 -12.32 4.15 -26.03
CA THR A 175 -12.78 5.43 -26.59
C THR A 175 -11.90 6.57 -26.09
N VAL A 176 -11.55 7.50 -26.99
CA VAL A 176 -10.68 8.64 -26.66
C VAL A 176 -11.44 9.61 -25.76
N ASN A 177 -10.95 9.80 -24.54
CA ASN A 177 -11.46 10.83 -23.64
C ASN A 177 -10.88 12.19 -24.06
N HIS A 178 -11.75 13.19 -24.27
CA HIS A 178 -11.37 14.53 -24.79
C HIS A 178 -11.21 15.57 -23.69
#